data_AF-A0A931WMW7-F1
#
_entry.id   AF-A0A931WMW7-F1
#
_cell.length_a   1.000
_cell.length_b   1.000
_cell.length_c   1.000
_cell.angle_alpha   90.00
_cell.angle_beta   90.00
_cell.angle_gamma   90.00
#
_symmetry.space_group_name_H-M   'P 1'
#
loop_
_entity.id
_entity.type
_entity.pdbx_description
1 polymer ?
#
loop_
_entity_poly.entity_id
_entity_poly.type
_entity_poly.pdbx_seq_one_letter_code
_entity_poly.pdbx_strand_id
1 'polypeptide(L)'
;MIEFAISIAIGLLVYWLLILRPGRFNFWRLVAKYPDVAYDHFKRDNCWRIFEHRLPKNYRETVPKSEWVGPFRVTVPKLGDKSIYVFGRRSDYGPSQDEFLNRLGRST
;
A
#
# COMPACT_ATOMS: atom_id res chain seq x y z
N MET A 1 5.98 28.56 -30.54
CA MET A 1 6.97 27.93 -29.63
C MET A 1 6.45 27.79 -28.20
N ILE A 2 5.83 28.82 -27.62
CA ILE A 2 5.30 28.80 -26.24
C ILE A 2 4.15 27.78 -26.06
N GLU A 3 3.20 27.73 -26.99
CA GLU A 3 2.07 26.77 -27.00
C GLU A 3 2.51 25.28 -26.94
N PHE A 4 3.59 24.95 -27.64
CA PHE A 4 4.17 23.59 -27.64
C PHE A 4 4.82 23.26 -26.29
N ALA A 5 5.51 24.23 -25.67
CA ALA A 5 6.12 24.04 -24.36
C ALA A 5 5.06 23.85 -23.26
N ILE A 6 3.95 24.59 -23.34
CA ILE A 6 2.81 24.44 -22.40
C ILE A 6 2.19 23.06 -22.53
N SER A 7 1.97 22.59 -23.76
CA SER A 7 1.38 21.27 -24.02
C SER A 7 2.26 20.13 -23.46
N ILE A 8 3.58 20.24 -23.61
CA ILE A 8 4.54 19.28 -23.04
C ILE A 8 4.53 19.35 -21.51
N ALA A 9 4.51 20.55 -20.93
CA ALA A 9 4.48 20.73 -19.48
C ALA A 9 3.19 20.15 -18.86
N ILE A 10 2.03 20.37 -19.48
CA ILE A 10 0.76 19.78 -19.06
C ILE A 10 0.80 18.26 -19.20
N GLY A 11 1.34 17.74 -20.32
CA GLY A 11 1.50 16.30 -20.52
C GLY A 11 2.37 15.66 -19.44
N LEU A 12 3.49 16.29 -19.08
CA LEU A 12 4.37 15.85 -17.99
C LEU A 12 3.69 15.95 -16.62
N LEU A 13 2.91 17.00 -16.37
CA LEU A 13 2.16 17.17 -15.12
C LEU A 13 1.06 16.10 -14.98
N VAL A 14 0.31 15.82 -16.04
CA VAL A 14 -0.73 14.79 -16.08
C VAL A 14 -0.10 13.39 -15.94
N TYR A 15 0.99 13.12 -16.65
CA TYR A 15 1.77 11.89 -16.49
C TYR A 15 2.26 11.73 -15.05
N TRP A 16 2.78 12.80 -14.44
CA TRP A 16 3.23 12.78 -13.04
C TRP A 16 2.07 12.55 -12.06
N LEU A 17 0.93 13.22 -12.26
CA LEU A 17 -0.24 13.11 -11.39
C LEU A 17 -0.98 11.77 -11.52
N LEU A 18 -0.96 11.13 -12.68
CA LEU A 18 -1.68 9.87 -12.91
C LEU A 18 -0.81 8.63 -12.71
N ILE A 19 0.45 8.66 -13.12
CA ILE A 19 1.34 7.48 -13.10
C ILE A 19 2.27 7.50 -11.89
N LEU A 20 2.78 8.67 -11.51
CA LEU A 20 3.73 8.82 -10.40
C LEU A 20 3.09 9.17 -9.07
N ARG A 21 1.76 9.34 -9.01
CA ARG A 21 1.01 9.41 -7.75
C ARG A 21 0.72 7.97 -7.33
N PRO A 22 1.61 7.28 -6.60
CA PRO A 22 1.38 5.88 -6.26
C PRO A 22 0.21 5.91 -5.29
N GLY A 23 -0.90 5.38 -5.79
CA GLY A 23 -2.21 5.54 -5.21
C GLY A 23 -2.20 5.26 -3.71
N ARG A 24 -2.77 6.22 -2.98
CA ARG A 24 -3.27 6.06 -1.60
C ARG A 24 -2.24 6.28 -0.50
N PHE A 25 -1.56 7.42 -0.60
CA PHE A 25 -0.95 8.09 0.56
C PHE A 25 -1.93 8.14 1.77
N ASN A 26 -3.22 8.38 1.53
CA ASN A 26 -4.25 8.37 2.57
C ASN A 26 -4.43 7.01 3.27
N PHE A 27 -4.34 5.90 2.52
CA PHE A 27 -4.39 4.56 3.10
C PHE A 27 -3.20 4.34 4.02
N TRP A 28 -1.98 4.58 3.53
CA TRP A 28 -0.77 4.41 4.33
C TRP A 28 -0.71 5.35 5.53
N ARG A 29 -1.25 6.57 5.39
CA ARG A 29 -1.41 7.51 6.51
C ARG A 29 -2.33 6.95 7.59
N LEU A 30 -3.45 6.32 7.21
CA LEU A 30 -4.36 5.68 8.17
C LEU A 30 -3.77 4.40 8.76
N VAL A 31 -3.04 3.61 7.97
CA VAL A 31 -2.28 2.45 8.47
C VAL A 31 -1.27 2.88 9.52
N ALA A 32 -0.56 3.98 9.31
CA ALA A 32 0.38 4.52 10.28
C ALA A 32 -0.31 5.08 11.54
N LYS A 33 -1.52 5.65 11.39
CA LYS A 33 -2.31 6.20 12.50
C LYS A 33 -2.98 5.10 13.35
N TYR A 34 -3.45 4.03 12.71
CA TYR A 34 -4.16 2.91 13.33
C TYR A 34 -3.50 1.57 12.94
N PRO A 35 -2.25 1.32 13.37
CA PRO A 35 -1.48 0.15 12.94
C PRO A 35 -2.09 -1.18 13.37
N ASP A 36 -2.74 -1.23 14.53
CA ASP A 36 -3.36 -2.46 15.03
C ASP A 36 -4.60 -2.85 14.21
N VAL A 37 -5.42 -1.86 13.85
CA VAL A 37 -6.60 -2.06 12.99
C VAL A 37 -6.17 -2.47 11.58
N ALA A 38 -5.10 -1.85 11.06
CA ALA A 38 -4.52 -2.22 9.78
C ALA A 38 -4.00 -3.66 9.79
N TYR A 39 -3.33 -4.08 10.87
CA TYR A 39 -2.86 -5.45 11.02
C TYR A 39 -4.01 -6.47 11.03
N ASP A 40 -5.08 -6.21 11.77
CA ASP A 40 -6.25 -7.08 11.79
C ASP A 40 -6.93 -7.13 10.40
N HIS A 41 -6.92 -6.03 9.65
CA HIS A 41 -7.41 -5.98 8.26
C HIS A 41 -6.55 -6.84 7.32
N PHE A 42 -5.22 -6.69 7.39
CA PHE A 42 -4.28 -7.48 6.60
C PHE A 42 -4.39 -8.98 6.90
N LYS A 43 -4.69 -9.37 8.14
CA LYS A 43 -4.90 -10.78 8.49
C LYS A 43 -6.22 -11.35 7.99
N ARG A 44 -7.25 -10.52 7.83
CA ARG A 44 -8.57 -10.94 7.37
C ARG A 44 -8.59 -11.21 5.87
N ASP A 45 -7.88 -10.38 5.11
CA ASP A 45 -7.91 -10.42 3.64
C ASP A 45 -6.77 -11.25 3.05
N ASN A 46 -7.12 -12.26 2.25
CA ASN A 46 -6.16 -13.13 1.57
C ASN A 46 -5.29 -12.41 0.51
N CYS A 47 -5.65 -11.19 0.13
CA CYS A 47 -4.84 -10.38 -0.78
C CYS A 47 -3.58 -9.80 -0.13
N TRP A 48 -3.41 -9.95 1.18
CA TRP A 48 -2.23 -9.53 1.90
C TRP A 48 -1.39 -10.71 2.39
N ARG A 49 -0.07 -10.56 2.29
CA ARG A 49 0.90 -11.46 2.90
C ARG A 49 1.72 -10.70 3.92
N ILE A 50 1.76 -11.21 5.14
CA ILE A 50 2.42 -10.59 6.28
C ILE A 50 3.57 -11.49 6.73
N PHE A 51 4.74 -10.89 6.92
CA PHE A 51 5.87 -11.53 7.58
C PHE A 51 6.13 -10.81 8.90
N GLU A 52 5.77 -11.48 9.98
CA GLU A 52 6.02 -11.05 11.35
C GLU A 52 7.48 -11.38 11.67
N HIS A 53 8.27 -10.41 12.14
CA HIS A 53 9.70 -10.53 12.51
C HIS A 53 10.74 -10.25 11.41
N ARG A 54 10.91 -11.14 10.42
CA ARG A 54 11.91 -10.95 9.35
C ARG A 54 11.42 -11.45 8.00
N LEU A 55 11.91 -10.81 6.95
CA LEU A 55 11.76 -11.30 5.59
C LEU A 55 12.68 -12.52 5.40
N PRO A 56 12.15 -13.71 5.10
CA PRO A 56 12.98 -14.87 4.73
C PRO A 56 13.84 -14.53 3.51
N LYS A 57 15.05 -15.09 3.38
CA LYS A 57 15.89 -14.85 2.18
C LYS A 57 15.19 -15.25 0.86
N ASN A 58 14.36 -16.29 0.92
CA ASN A 58 13.64 -16.85 -0.23
C ASN A 58 12.18 -16.35 -0.35
N TYR A 59 11.82 -15.23 0.30
CA TYR A 59 10.45 -14.71 0.29
C TYR A 59 9.87 -14.50 -1.12
N ARG A 60 10.71 -14.27 -2.13
CA ARG A 60 10.31 -14.08 -3.53
C ARG A 60 9.68 -15.32 -4.17
N GLU A 61 9.93 -16.51 -3.65
CA GLU A 61 9.23 -17.73 -4.08
C GLU A 61 7.75 -17.69 -3.67
N THR A 62 7.45 -17.08 -2.52
CA THR A 62 6.08 -16.96 -2.00
C THR A 62 5.38 -15.68 -2.49
N VAL A 63 6.12 -14.60 -2.67
CA VAL A 63 5.61 -13.29 -3.14
C VAL A 63 6.43 -12.78 -4.35
N PRO A 64 6.19 -13.33 -5.55
CA PRO A 64 6.89 -12.91 -6.75
C PRO A 64 6.57 -11.44 -7.09
N LYS A 65 7.59 -10.68 -7.51
CA LYS A 65 7.49 -9.24 -7.82
C LYS A 65 6.48 -8.89 -8.93
N SER A 66 6.19 -9.86 -9.80
CA SER A 66 5.20 -9.74 -10.88
C SER A 66 3.79 -9.61 -10.32
N GLU A 67 3.48 -10.32 -9.24
CA GLU A 67 2.12 -10.44 -8.69
C GLU A 67 1.94 -9.67 -7.39
N TRP A 68 3.01 -9.35 -6.67
CA TRP A 68 2.95 -8.72 -5.35
C TRP A 68 3.65 -7.36 -5.35
N VAL A 69 3.08 -6.41 -4.61
CA VAL A 69 3.60 -5.06 -4.37
C VAL A 69 4.09 -4.98 -2.92
N GLY A 70 5.30 -4.44 -2.75
CA GLY A 70 5.96 -4.32 -1.46
C GLY A 70 7.48 -4.48 -1.61
N PRO A 71 8.21 -4.71 -0.50
CA PRO A 71 7.72 -4.82 0.87
C PRO A 71 7.32 -3.47 1.46
N PHE A 72 6.17 -3.42 2.13
CA PHE A 72 5.78 -2.28 2.97
C PHE A 72 6.04 -2.62 4.44
N ARG A 73 6.62 -1.68 5.18
CA ARG A 73 6.94 -1.88 6.60
C ARG A 73 5.91 -1.15 7.46
N VAL A 74 5.30 -1.86 8.39
CA VAL A 74 4.35 -1.31 9.37
C VAL A 74 4.81 -1.73 10.75
N THR A 75 4.85 -0.80 11.71
CA THR A 75 5.11 -1.13 13.11
C THR A 75 3.78 -1.31 13.82
N VAL A 76 3.59 -2.46 14.46
CA VAL A 76 2.32 -2.82 15.13
C VAL A 76 2.56 -2.90 16.63
N PRO A 77 2.07 -1.91 17.41
CA PRO A 77 2.18 -1.90 18.87
C PRO A 77 1.60 -3.14 19.52
N LYS A 78 0.47 -3.67 19.01
CA LYS A 78 -0.19 -4.91 19.50
C LYS A 78 0.71 -6.15 19.45
N LEU A 79 1.78 -6.15 18.64
CA LEU A 79 2.77 -7.24 18.58
C LEU A 79 4.00 -7.01 19.48
N GLY A 80 3.95 -6.01 20.37
CA GLY A 80 5.08 -5.55 21.18
C GLY A 80 6.03 -4.68 20.37
N ASP A 81 5.48 -3.69 19.66
CA ASP A 81 6.21 -2.73 18.82
C ASP A 81 7.08 -3.37 17.72
N LYS A 82 6.67 -4.56 17.25
CA LYS A 82 7.37 -5.26 16.18
C LYS A 82 7.01 -4.67 14.83
N SER A 83 8.02 -4.54 13.98
CA SER A 83 7.79 -4.27 12.55
C SER A 83 7.38 -5.55 11.81
N ILE A 84 6.33 -5.44 11.02
CA ILE A 84 5.89 -6.46 10.08
C ILE A 84 6.19 -6.00 8.65
N TYR A 85 6.38 -6.96 7.75
CA TYR A 85 6.48 -6.72 6.33
C TYR A 85 5.19 -7.16 5.65
N VAL A 86 4.58 -6.24 4.92
CA VAL A 86 3.29 -6.45 4.25
C VAL A 86 3.49 -6.40 2.74
N PHE A 87 2.90 -7.36 2.04
CA PHE A 87 2.82 -7.41 0.59
C PHE A 87 1.36 -7.44 0.17
N GLY A 88 0.99 -6.60 -0.79
CA GLY A 88 -0.35 -6.61 -1.40
C GLY A 88 -0.32 -7.26 -2.77
N ARG A 89 -1.27 -8.14 -3.06
CA ARG A 89 -1.39 -8.79 -4.37
C ARG A 89 -1.91 -7.78 -5.41
N ARG A 90 -1.17 -7.55 -6.51
CA ARG A 90 -1.44 -6.53 -7.54
C ARG A 90 -2.86 -6.54 -8.08
N SER A 91 -3.47 -7.72 -8.24
CA SER A 91 -4.82 -7.87 -8.76
C SER A 91 -5.89 -7.35 -7.81
N ASP A 92 -5.70 -7.56 -6.49
CA ASP A 92 -6.79 -7.52 -5.51
C ASP A 92 -6.55 -6.51 -4.37
N TYR A 93 -5.35 -5.94 -4.27
CA TYR A 93 -5.01 -5.03 -3.17
C TYR A 93 -5.77 -3.69 -3.25
N GLY A 94 -6.15 -3.24 -4.45
CA GLY A 94 -6.92 -2.01 -4.65
C GLY A 94 -8.26 -2.05 -3.90
N PRO A 95 -9.16 -2.99 -4.22
CA PRO A 95 -10.44 -3.13 -3.53
C PRO A 95 -10.33 -3.27 -2.00
N SER A 96 -9.37 -4.07 -1.50
CA SER A 96 -9.17 -4.24 -0.05
C SER A 96 -8.73 -2.95 0.64
N GLN A 97 -7.88 -2.15 0.00
CA GLN A 97 -7.54 -0.85 0.54
C GLN A 97 -8.75 0.10 0.52
N ASP A 98 -9.68 -0.01 -0.44
CA ASP A 98 -10.89 0.84 -0.51
C ASP A 98 -11.86 0.47 0.61
N GLU A 99 -12.00 -0.82 0.88
CA GLU A 99 -12.74 -1.32 2.03
C GLU A 99 -12.17 -0.78 3.35
N PHE A 100 -10.84 -0.80 3.51
CA PHE A 100 -10.19 -0.24 4.70
C PHE A 100 -10.47 1.25 4.89
N LEU A 101 -10.37 2.04 3.80
CA LEU A 101 -10.69 3.47 3.83
C LEU A 101 -12.16 3.70 4.18
N ASN A 102 -13.08 2.94 3.59
CA ASN A 102 -14.51 3.06 3.86
C ASN A 102 -14.87 2.68 5.30
N ARG A 103 -14.23 1.64 5.84
CA ARG A 103 -14.46 1.19 7.23
C ARG A 103 -14.03 2.24 8.25
N LEU A 104 -12.89 2.90 8.02
CA LEU A 104 -12.41 3.97 8.91
C LEU A 104 -13.12 5.30 8.66
N GLY A 105 -13.48 5.61 7.40
CA GLY A 105 -14.20 6.82 7.03
C GLY A 105 -15.66 6.86 7.51
N ARG A 106 -16.32 5.69 7.67
CA ARG A 106 -17.66 5.60 8.27
C ARG A 106 -17.68 5.65 9.79
N SER A 107 -16.51 5.60 10.44
CA SER A 107 -16.39 5.57 11.90
C SER A 107 -16.04 6.95 12.50
N THR A 108 -16.02 8.01 11.68
CA THR A 108 -15.94 9.41 12.09
C THR A 108 -17.28 10.08 11.82
#